data_AF-A0A090R1Z5-F1
#
_entry.id   AF-A0A090R1Z5-F1
#
_cell.length_a   1.000
_cell.length_b   1.000
_cell.length_c   1.000
_cell.angle_alpha   90.00
_cell.angle_beta   90.00
_cell.angle_gamma   90.00
#
_symmetry.space_group_name_H-M   'P 1'
#
loop_
_entity.id
_entity.type
_entity.pdbx_description
1 polymer ?
#
loop_
_entity_poly.entity_id
_entity_poly.type
_entity_poly.pdbx_seq_one_letter_code
_entity_poly.pdbx_strand_id
1 'polypeptide(L)'
;MPPMSTLVQIQVLPHHLEDEDHILEKVFQKVDFSMNDVSQWSIRKRSIDARQRRVLYNLQIELWLNGDEKPVREPYKISDISNKPSVAIIGGWTCWIICRIASNRRWFKAYYL
;
A
#
# COMPACT_ATOMS: atom_id res chain seq x y z
N MET A 1 -6.82 9.82 17.19
CA MET A 1 -6.23 10.46 16.00
C MET A 1 -5.56 9.37 15.19
N PRO A 2 -5.64 9.35 13.85
CA PRO A 2 -4.89 8.37 13.06
C PRO A 2 -3.39 8.51 13.37
N PRO A 3 -2.60 7.41 13.37
CA PRO A 3 -1.16 7.47 13.62
C PRO A 3 -0.52 8.47 12.65
N MET A 4 0.30 9.37 13.18
CA MET A 4 0.88 10.49 12.44
C MET A 4 2.13 10.01 11.69
N SER A 5 1.92 9.24 10.62
CA SER A 5 3.03 8.81 9.77
C SER A 5 3.54 9.94 8.89
N THR A 6 4.86 10.09 8.81
CA THR A 6 5.50 11.08 7.91
C THR A 6 5.76 10.46 6.54
N LEU A 7 5.37 11.17 5.47
CA LEU A 7 5.55 10.71 4.09
C LEU A 7 6.72 11.43 3.44
N VAL A 8 7.69 10.65 2.97
CA VAL A 8 8.89 11.16 2.31
C VAL A 8 8.96 10.59 0.90
N GLN A 9 9.25 11.45 -0.07
CA GLN A 9 9.43 11.04 -1.46
C GLN A 9 10.90 11.10 -1.83
N ILE A 10 11.47 10.00 -2.30
CA ILE A 10 12.86 9.92 -2.75
C ILE A 10 12.95 9.39 -4.19
N GLN A 11 14.07 9.66 -4.83
CA GLN A 11 14.40 9.12 -6.15
C GLN A 11 15.66 8.26 -6.05
N VAL A 12 15.56 7.03 -6.56
CA VAL A 12 16.65 6.07 -6.56
C VAL A 12 16.87 5.46 -7.94
N LEU A 13 18.11 5.04 -8.16
CA LEU A 13 18.48 4.31 -9.36
C LEU A 13 18.07 2.83 -9.20
N PRO A 14 17.91 2.08 -10.31
CA PRO A 14 17.43 0.70 -10.27
C PRO A 14 18.31 -0.24 -9.43
N HIS A 15 19.63 -0.04 -9.46
CA HIS A 15 20.60 -0.88 -8.74
C HIS A 15 20.64 -0.63 -7.22
N HIS A 16 20.10 0.51 -6.76
CA HIS A 16 20.02 0.84 -5.33
C HIS A 16 18.62 0.56 -4.75
N LEU A 17 17.77 -0.15 -5.49
CA LEU A 17 16.38 -0.37 -5.09
C LEU A 17 16.24 -1.54 -4.11
N GLU A 18 17.17 -2.48 -4.17
CA GLU A 18 17.29 -3.62 -3.25
C GLU A 18 18.20 -3.30 -2.06
N ASP A 19 18.87 -2.15 -2.08
CA ASP A 19 19.80 -1.70 -1.04
C ASP A 19 19.03 -0.85 0.00
N GLU A 20 18.61 -1.49 1.08
CA GLU A 20 17.81 -0.86 2.13
C GLU A 20 18.59 0.25 2.87
N ASP A 21 19.89 0.06 3.10
CA ASP A 21 20.75 1.04 3.76
C ASP A 21 20.89 2.31 2.92
N HIS A 22 21.09 2.18 1.61
CA HIS A 22 21.18 3.33 0.70
C HIS A 22 19.84 4.08 0.59
N ILE A 23 18.72 3.34 0.62
CA ILE A 23 17.38 3.94 0.64
C ILE A 23 17.19 4.76 1.91
N LEU A 24 17.55 4.20 3.07
CA LEU A 24 17.42 4.89 4.35
C LEU A 24 18.33 6.11 4.44
N GLU A 25 19.58 6.02 3.99
CA GLU A 25 20.49 7.17 3.93
C GLU A 25 19.88 8.33 3.12
N LYS A 26 19.31 8.04 1.95
CA LYS A 26 18.64 9.05 1.12
C LYS A 26 17.37 9.61 1.75
N VAL A 27 16.67 8.84 2.55
CA VAL A 27 15.53 9.34 3.34
C VAL A 27 16.04 10.30 4.38
N PHE A 28 17.02 9.93 5.19
CA PHE A 28 17.55 10.79 6.27
C PHE A 28 18.27 12.03 5.76
N GLN A 29 18.86 12.01 4.56
CA GLN A 29 19.37 13.23 3.92
C GLN A 29 18.28 14.26 3.61
N LYS A 30 17.03 13.81 3.49
CA LYS A 30 15.90 14.66 3.09
C LYS A 30 15.03 15.10 4.27
N VAL A 31 15.34 14.62 5.48
CA VAL A 31 14.49 14.78 6.65
C VAL A 31 15.35 15.21 7.84
N ASP A 32 14.83 16.12 8.67
CA ASP A 32 15.61 16.73 9.77
C ASP A 32 15.80 15.83 11.01
N PHE A 33 15.11 14.69 11.11
CA PHE A 33 15.18 13.81 12.28
C PHE A 33 16.17 12.64 12.08
N SER A 34 16.70 12.14 13.19
CA SER A 34 17.72 11.09 13.20
C SER A 34 17.10 9.70 13.03
N MET A 35 17.93 8.74 12.62
CA MET A 35 17.53 7.32 12.54
C MET A 35 17.04 6.77 13.88
N ASN A 36 17.49 7.35 14.98
CA ASN A 36 17.12 6.95 16.33
C ASN A 36 15.67 7.32 16.71
N ASP A 37 15.07 8.28 16.01
CA ASP A 37 13.69 8.73 16.24
C ASP A 37 12.66 7.90 15.47
N VAL A 38 13.12 7.09 14.50
CA VAL A 38 12.26 6.26 13.65
C VAL A 38 12.10 4.87 14.26
N SER A 39 10.87 4.52 14.63
CA SER A 39 10.54 3.18 15.13
C SER A 39 10.41 2.18 13.99
N GLN A 40 9.73 2.57 12.91
CA GLN A 40 9.50 1.69 11.76
C GLN A 40 9.39 2.50 10.47
N TRP A 41 9.66 1.84 9.34
CA TRP A 41 9.48 2.41 8.01
C TRP A 41 8.85 1.40 7.04
N SER A 42 8.23 1.89 5.97
CA SER A 42 7.64 1.05 4.93
C SER A 42 7.55 1.81 3.62
N ILE A 43 7.70 1.10 2.51
CA ILE A 43 7.47 1.68 1.19
C ILE A 43 5.97 1.64 0.90
N ARG A 44 5.36 2.81 0.73
CA ARG A 44 3.94 2.96 0.40
C ARG A 44 3.68 2.80 -1.09
N LYS A 45 4.54 3.34 -1.93
CA LYS A 45 4.42 3.30 -3.40
C LYS A 45 5.78 3.29 -4.07
N ARG A 46 5.88 2.52 -5.16
CA ARG A 46 7.00 2.53 -6.10
C ARG A 46 6.45 2.91 -7.47
N SER A 47 6.97 3.96 -8.09
CA SER A 47 6.63 4.32 -9.46
C SER A 47 7.88 4.58 -10.28
N ILE A 48 7.86 4.19 -11.54
CA ILE A 48 9.02 4.25 -12.43
C ILE A 48 8.83 5.43 -13.37
N ASP A 49 9.85 6.29 -13.46
CA ASP A 49 10.00 7.22 -14.58
C ASP A 49 10.92 6.57 -15.61
N ALA A 50 10.32 6.15 -16.74
CA ALA A 50 11.01 5.50 -17.85
C ALA A 50 11.06 6.39 -19.10
N ARG A 51 10.79 7.70 -18.95
CA ARG A 51 10.73 8.63 -20.09
C ARG A 51 12.11 9.10 -20.51
N GLN A 52 13.07 9.06 -19.61
CA GLN A 52 14.45 9.48 -19.84
C GLN A 52 15.38 8.29 -20.13
N ARG A 53 16.55 8.58 -20.69
CA ARG A 53 17.59 7.56 -20.98
C ARG A 53 18.07 6.83 -19.72
N ARG A 54 17.97 7.48 -18.55
CA ARG A 54 18.22 6.87 -17.25
C ARG A 54 16.88 6.63 -16.57
N VAL A 55 16.58 5.36 -16.25
CA VAL A 55 15.37 4.97 -15.53
C VAL A 55 15.52 5.36 -14.06
N LEU A 56 14.55 6.11 -13.54
CA LEU A 56 14.52 6.54 -12.14
C LEU A 56 13.29 5.95 -11.45
N TYR A 57 13.45 5.53 -10.21
CA TYR A 57 12.36 5.07 -9.38
C TYR A 57 12.01 6.14 -8.35
N ASN A 58 10.76 6.55 -8.36
CA ASN A 58 10.16 7.40 -7.35
C ASN A 58 9.58 6.48 -6.26
N LEU A 59 10.17 6.55 -5.07
CA LEU A 59 9.70 5.81 -3.90
C LEU A 59 8.99 6.80 -2.96
N GLN A 60 7.82 6.40 -2.50
CA GLN A 60 7.14 7.07 -1.40
C GLN A 60 7.28 6.19 -0.15
N ILE A 61 7.98 6.71 0.83
CA ILE A 61 8.30 6.03 2.09
C ILE A 61 7.46 6.64 3.20
N GLU A 62 6.94 5.78 4.05
CA GLU A 62 6.14 6.10 5.22
C GLU A 62 6.99 5.78 6.45
N LEU A 63 7.21 6.78 7.29
CA LEU A 63 8.04 6.72 8.50
C LEU A 63 7.14 6.88 9.72
N TRP A 64 7.36 6.03 10.72
CA TRP A 64 6.70 6.10 12.02
C TRP A 64 7.73 6.47 13.07
N LEU A 65 7.46 7.56 13.79
CA LEU A 65 8.32 8.04 14.88
C LEU A 65 8.05 7.24 16.16
N ASN A 66 8.98 7.32 17.12
CA ASN A 66 8.84 6.70 18.43
C ASN A 66 7.58 7.23 19.14
N GLY A 67 6.53 6.40 19.19
CA GLY A 67 5.22 6.74 19.76
C GLY A 67 4.05 6.53 18.79
N ASP A 68 4.33 6.46 17.49
CA ASP A 68 3.34 6.17 16.46
C ASP A 68 3.42 4.68 16.05
N GLU A 69 2.38 3.91 16.36
CA GLU A 69 2.31 2.51 15.93
C GLU A 69 1.78 2.42 14.49
N LYS A 70 2.42 1.56 13.68
CA LYS A 70 1.89 1.22 12.37
C LYS A 70 0.53 0.53 12.57
N PRO A 71 -0.57 1.06 11.99
CA PRO A 71 -1.87 0.47 12.18
C PRO A 71 -1.86 -0.95 11.59
N VAL A 72 -2.03 -1.94 12.46
CA VAL A 72 -2.18 -3.34 12.05
C VAL A 72 -3.48 -3.43 11.27
N ARG A 73 -3.38 -3.53 9.94
CA ARG A 73 -4.54 -3.76 9.09
C ARG A 73 -4.98 -5.21 9.28
N GLU A 74 -6.10 -5.41 9.97
CA GLU A 74 -6.69 -6.73 10.05
C GLU A 74 -7.07 -7.21 8.63
N PRO A 75 -6.73 -8.47 8.26
CA PRO A 75 -7.18 -9.03 7.01
C PRO A 75 -8.72 -9.02 6.97
N TYR A 76 -9.28 -8.67 5.82
CA TYR A 76 -10.73 -8.59 5.66
C TYR A 76 -11.36 -9.96 5.89
N LYS A 77 -12.15 -10.09 6.97
CA LYS A 77 -12.89 -11.32 7.29
C LYS A 77 -14.13 -11.40 6.41
N ILE A 78 -14.21 -12.47 5.62
CA ILE A 78 -15.38 -12.72 4.77
C ILE A 78 -16.52 -13.21 5.68
N SER A 79 -17.57 -12.41 5.83
CA SER A 79 -18.79 -12.83 6.54
C SER A 79 -19.65 -13.77 5.69
N ASP A 80 -20.40 -14.65 6.35
CA ASP A 80 -21.37 -15.51 5.66
C ASP A 80 -22.51 -14.63 5.09
N ILE A 81 -22.77 -14.84 3.80
CA ILE A 81 -23.78 -14.09 3.01
C ILE A 81 -24.83 -15.02 2.43
N SER A 82 -25.02 -16.20 3.03
CA SER A 82 -25.87 -17.25 2.47
C SER A 82 -27.35 -16.85 2.41
N ASN A 83 -27.80 -16.00 3.34
CA ASN A 83 -29.20 -15.59 3.51
C ASN A 83 -29.51 -14.19 2.93
N LYS A 84 -28.68 -13.67 2.03
CA LYS A 84 -28.79 -12.30 1.48
C LYS A 84 -29.29 -12.29 0.02
N PRO A 85 -29.96 -11.21 -0.42
CA PRO A 85 -30.45 -11.08 -1.80
C PRO A 85 -29.37 -11.31 -2.84
N SER A 86 -29.71 -12.09 -3.87
CA SER A 86 -28.80 -12.53 -4.92
C SER A 86 -28.77 -11.58 -6.11
N VAL A 87 -27.57 -11.28 -6.61
CA VAL A 87 -27.32 -10.48 -7.80
C VAL A 87 -26.52 -11.32 -8.79
N ALA A 88 -27.00 -11.41 -10.03
CA ALA A 88 -26.30 -12.07 -11.11
C ALA A 88 -25.30 -11.12 -11.76
N ILE A 89 -24.05 -11.57 -11.93
CA ILE A 89 -23.00 -10.85 -12.65
C ILE A 89 -22.86 -11.52 -14.01
N ILE A 90 -23.23 -10.79 -15.06
CA ILE A 90 -23.12 -11.25 -16.45
C ILE A 90 -21.85 -10.63 -17.04
N GLY A 91 -20.82 -11.46 -17.28
CA GLY A 91 -19.57 -11.11 -17.95
C GLY A 91 -18.30 -11.06 -17.08
N GLY A 92 -17.16 -11.41 -17.70
CA GLY A 92 -15.77 -11.07 -17.32
C GLY A 92 -15.17 -11.68 -16.04
N TRP A 93 -14.16 -12.54 -16.19
CA TRP A 93 -13.41 -13.19 -15.09
C TRP A 93 -12.86 -12.24 -14.00
N THR A 94 -12.41 -11.04 -14.35
CA THR A 94 -11.89 -10.08 -13.37
C THR A 94 -13.00 -9.27 -12.67
N CYS A 95 -14.11 -9.03 -13.37
CA CYS A 95 -15.25 -8.30 -12.85
C CYS A 95 -15.95 -9.08 -11.72
N TRP A 96 -16.10 -10.40 -11.86
CA TRP A 96 -16.78 -11.22 -10.85
C TRP A 96 -16.05 -11.21 -9.50
N ILE A 97 -14.72 -11.28 -9.51
CA ILE A 97 -13.90 -11.29 -8.27
C ILE A 97 -14.10 -9.98 -7.52
N ILE A 98 -14.02 -8.86 -8.24
CA ILE A 98 -14.17 -7.51 -7.68
C ILE A 98 -15.58 -7.33 -7.14
N CYS A 99 -16.60 -7.71 -7.91
CA CYS A 99 -18.00 -7.63 -7.47
C CYS A 99 -18.29 -8.57 -6.29
N ARG A 100 -17.68 -9.75 -6.20
CA ARG A 100 -17.85 -10.66 -5.05
C ARG A 100 -17.30 -10.05 -3.77
N ILE A 101 -16.13 -9.42 -3.83
CA ILE A 101 -15.52 -8.72 -2.69
C ILE A 101 -16.38 -7.50 -2.29
N ALA A 102 -16.86 -6.72 -3.27
CA ALA A 102 -17.71 -5.56 -3.03
C ALA A 102 -19.10 -5.94 -2.51
N SER A 103 -19.66 -7.05 -2.97
CA SER A 103 -20.95 -7.61 -2.53
C SER A 103 -20.91 -7.98 -1.05
N ASN A 104 -19.77 -8.50 -0.58
CA ASN A 104 -19.59 -8.76 0.85
C ASN A 104 -19.54 -7.46 1.69
N ARG A 105 -18.96 -6.38 1.16
CA ARG A 105 -19.00 -5.05 1.80
C ARG A 105 -20.41 -4.46 1.83
N ARG A 106 -21.27 -4.81 0.87
CA ARG A 106 -22.59 -4.20 0.67
C ARG A 106 -23.77 -5.12 1.07
N TRP A 107 -23.49 -6.30 1.62
CA TRP A 107 -24.48 -7.27 2.11
C TRP A 107 -25.35 -7.91 1.00
N PHE A 108 -24.76 -8.37 -0.10
CA PHE A 108 -25.46 -9.11 -1.17
C PHE A 108 -24.77 -10.44 -1.50
N LYS A 109 -25.44 -11.31 -2.27
CA LYS A 109 -24.90 -12.59 -2.77
C LYS A 109 -24.66 -12.51 -4.28
N ALA A 110 -23.40 -12.44 -4.69
CA ALA A 110 -23.05 -12.40 -6.11
C ALA A 110 -22.86 -13.82 -6.69
N TYR A 111 -23.44 -14.07 -7.86
CA TYR A 111 -23.22 -15.29 -8.66
C TYR A 111 -22.76 -14.93 -10.08
N TYR A 112 -21.92 -15.79 -10.65
CA TYR A 112 -21.50 -15.71 -12.05
C TYR A 112 -22.41 -16.60 -12.90
N LEU A 113 -22.92 -16.06 -14.01
CA LEU A 113 -23.67 -16.80 -15.04
C LEU A 113 -22.79 -17.07 -16.25
#